data_AF-A0A3P7EJK6-F1
#
_entry.id   AF-A0A3P7EJK6-F1
#
_cell.length_a   1.000
_cell.length_b   1.000
_cell.length_c   1.000
_cell.angle_alpha   90.00
_cell.angle_beta   90.00
_cell.angle_gamma   90.00
#
_symmetry.space_group_name_H-M   'P 1'
#
loop_
_entity.id
_entity.type
_entity.pdbx_description
1 polymer ?
#
loop_
_entity_poly.entity_id
_entity_poly.type
_entity_poly.pdbx_seq_one_letter_code
_entity_poly.pdbx_strand_id
1 'polypeptide(L)'
;MHATTDRRVTCESMEDNEQVRETDCDLTIRPQSIRSCNLNPCPMGEPPLGSWITKEWEECSVSCGGGWRRRLITCSTRFCNEGEKPEQFERCNQQECVKVSKVWQMSPWSHCPVTCGGGVQKRTVWCEDEKIRERVQDTECLLPEKPSSIRECNKVECQTIPIKNEYYHWYAGKWSPVRTSRRRYHKIRGK
;
A
#
# COMPACT_ATOMS: atom_id res chain seq x y z
N MET A 1 6.89 25.67 -36.54
CA MET A 1 5.60 24.91 -36.43
C MET A 1 5.11 24.54 -37.82
N HIS A 2 4.73 23.28 -38.08
CA HIS A 2 4.06 22.89 -39.33
C HIS A 2 2.59 23.34 -39.28
N ALA A 3 2.22 24.30 -40.13
CA ALA A 3 0.83 24.71 -40.28
C ALA A 3 0.25 24.08 -41.55
N THR A 4 -0.95 23.53 -41.42
CA THR A 4 -1.70 22.92 -42.52
C THR A 4 -3.08 23.56 -42.60
N THR A 5 -3.63 23.63 -43.81
CA THR A 5 -5.04 23.95 -44.03
C THR A 5 -5.70 22.77 -44.70
N ASP A 6 -6.93 22.50 -44.31
CA ASP A 6 -7.80 21.52 -44.97
C ASP A 6 -8.81 22.20 -45.89
N ARG A 7 -9.32 21.43 -46.85
CA ARG A 7 -10.46 21.77 -47.70
C ARG A 7 -11.37 20.55 -47.82
N ARG A 8 -12.67 20.80 -47.88
CA ARG A 8 -13.66 19.78 -48.21
C ARG A 8 -13.51 19.38 -49.68
N VAL A 9 -13.45 18.08 -49.94
CA VAL A 9 -13.42 17.49 -51.28
C VAL A 9 -14.61 16.55 -51.38
N THR A 10 -15.50 16.79 -52.33
CA THR A 10 -16.71 16.00 -52.57
C THR A 10 -16.73 15.53 -54.02
N CYS A 11 -17.30 14.36 -54.25
CA CYS A 11 -17.61 13.86 -55.59
C CYS A 11 -18.96 14.41 -56.02
N GLU A 12 -19.05 14.95 -57.23
CA GLU A 12 -20.25 15.63 -57.74
C GLU A 12 -20.50 15.17 -59.18
N SER A 13 -21.77 14.91 -59.52
CA SER A 13 -22.18 14.53 -60.88
C SER A 13 -22.09 15.75 -61.80
N MET A 14 -21.51 15.55 -62.99
CA MET A 14 -21.38 16.61 -64.00
C MET A 14 -22.71 17.01 -64.64
N GLU A 15 -23.73 16.14 -64.55
CA GLU A 15 -25.03 16.35 -65.22
C GLU A 15 -25.92 17.31 -64.43
N ASP A 16 -26.06 17.06 -63.12
CA ASP A 16 -26.98 17.81 -62.26
C ASP A 16 -26.27 18.66 -61.20
N ASN A 17 -24.94 18.64 -61.16
CA ASN A 17 -24.13 19.28 -60.13
C ASN A 17 -24.59 18.86 -58.72
N GLU A 18 -24.98 17.59 -58.56
CA GLU A 18 -25.39 16.98 -57.30
C GLU A 18 -24.23 16.18 -56.70
N GLN A 19 -24.04 16.29 -55.38
CA GLN A 19 -23.05 15.50 -54.66
C GLN A 19 -23.45 14.02 -54.68
N VAL A 20 -22.61 13.19 -55.29
CA VAL A 20 -22.80 11.74 -55.41
C VAL A 20 -21.85 11.00 -54.47
N ARG A 21 -21.82 9.67 -54.53
CA ARG A 21 -20.95 8.90 -53.64
C ARG A 21 -19.51 9.06 -54.10
N GLU A 22 -18.61 9.16 -53.13
CA GLU A 22 -17.19 9.40 -53.41
C GLU A 22 -16.55 8.30 -54.27
N THR A 23 -17.08 7.07 -54.19
CA THR A 23 -16.67 5.92 -55.01
C THR A 23 -17.06 6.03 -56.48
N ASP A 24 -18.00 6.91 -56.82
CA ASP A 24 -18.44 7.13 -58.21
C ASP A 24 -17.40 7.97 -58.98
N CYS A 25 -16.54 8.70 -58.27
CA CYS A 25 -15.37 9.37 -58.81
C CYS A 25 -14.14 8.45 -58.79
N ASP A 26 -13.24 8.64 -59.74
CA ASP A 26 -11.92 7.99 -59.72
C ASP A 26 -11.10 8.48 -58.52
N LEU A 27 -10.92 7.59 -57.55
CA LEU A 27 -10.20 7.89 -56.31
C LEU A 27 -8.70 8.12 -56.54
N THR A 28 -8.13 7.66 -57.66
CA THR A 28 -6.70 7.86 -57.98
C THR A 28 -6.37 9.31 -58.31
N ILE A 29 -7.37 10.07 -58.77
CA ILE A 29 -7.25 11.51 -59.08
C ILE A 29 -7.90 12.39 -58.01
N ARG A 30 -8.32 11.81 -56.87
CA ARG A 30 -8.93 12.56 -55.78
C ARG A 30 -8.01 13.69 -55.31
N PRO A 31 -8.44 14.96 -55.38
CA PRO A 31 -7.61 16.07 -54.95
C PRO A 31 -7.24 15.97 -53.47
N GLN A 32 -6.03 16.39 -53.10
CA GLN A 32 -5.63 16.43 -51.69
C GLN A 32 -6.56 17.36 -50.90
N SER A 33 -7.06 16.85 -49.78
CA SER A 33 -7.89 17.62 -48.83
C SER A 33 -7.07 18.45 -47.87
N ILE A 34 -5.76 18.19 -47.74
CA ILE A 34 -4.87 18.91 -46.82
C ILE A 34 -3.68 19.43 -47.62
N ARG A 35 -3.29 20.67 -47.38
CA ARG A 35 -2.06 21.26 -47.92
C ARG A 35 -1.28 21.99 -46.84
N SER A 36 0.05 21.99 -46.99
CA SER A 36 0.94 22.79 -46.15
C SER A 36 0.72 24.28 -46.39
N CYS A 37 0.65 25.05 -45.32
CA CYS A 37 0.62 26.50 -45.39
C CYS A 37 2.05 27.02 -45.46
N ASN A 38 2.35 27.82 -46.48
CA ASN A 38 3.57 28.62 -46.50
C ASN A 38 3.39 29.79 -45.54
N LEU A 39 3.62 29.53 -44.25
CA LEU A 39 3.73 30.62 -43.28
C LEU A 39 5.08 31.28 -43.48
N ASN A 40 5.06 32.62 -43.46
CA ASN A 40 6.30 33.38 -43.42
C ASN A 40 7.11 32.94 -42.20
N PRO A 41 8.45 32.84 -42.32
CA PRO A 41 9.32 32.63 -41.17
C PRO A 41 8.96 33.62 -40.07
N CYS A 42 8.88 33.16 -38.83
CA CYS A 42 8.62 34.04 -37.70
C CYS A 42 9.61 35.21 -37.75
N PRO A 43 9.17 36.48 -37.58
CA PRO A 43 10.02 37.65 -37.81
C PRO A 43 11.27 37.71 -36.90
N MET A 44 11.29 36.95 -35.81
CA MET A 44 12.44 36.80 -34.90
C MET A 44 13.14 35.43 -35.01
N GLY A 45 12.82 34.64 -36.03
CA GLY A 45 13.24 33.23 -36.11
C GLY A 45 12.48 32.32 -35.14
N GLU A 46 12.63 31.01 -35.31
CA GLU A 46 12.17 30.05 -34.30
C GLU A 46 13.15 30.09 -33.12
N PRO A 47 12.69 30.26 -31.87
CA PRO A 47 13.58 30.21 -30.71
C PRO A 47 14.22 28.81 -30.62
N PRO A 48 15.49 28.71 -30.19
CA PRO A 48 16.13 27.42 -30.05
C PRO A 48 15.33 26.55 -29.06
N LEU A 49 15.12 25.29 -29.44
CA LEU A 49 14.53 24.31 -28.54
C LEU A 49 15.47 24.08 -27.35
N GLY A 50 14.87 23.89 -26.17
CA GLY A 50 15.59 23.43 -25.00
C GLY A 50 15.90 21.94 -25.07
N SER A 51 16.82 21.52 -24.20
CA SER A 51 17.06 20.11 -23.87
C SER A 51 16.26 19.66 -22.65
N TRP A 52 15.89 18.38 -22.63
CA TRP A 52 15.33 17.73 -21.45
C TRP A 52 16.41 17.48 -20.39
N ILE A 53 16.11 17.84 -19.15
CA ILE A 53 16.96 17.62 -17.98
C ILE A 53 16.28 16.56 -17.12
N THR A 54 16.95 15.43 -16.91
CA THR A 54 16.47 14.35 -16.03
C THR A 54 17.17 14.40 -14.68
N LYS A 55 16.40 14.22 -13.61
CA LYS A 55 16.92 13.96 -12.27
C LYS A 55 17.12 12.46 -12.05
N GLU A 56 17.71 12.15 -10.90
CA GLU A 56 17.82 10.79 -10.40
C GLU A 56 16.44 10.13 -10.27
N TRP A 57 16.43 8.81 -10.40
CA TRP A 57 15.26 8.01 -10.09
C TRP A 57 14.96 8.06 -8.60
N GLU A 58 13.69 8.26 -8.26
CA GLU A 58 13.19 8.00 -6.93
C GLU A 58 13.26 6.49 -6.61
N GLU A 59 13.06 6.15 -5.34
CA GLU A 59 13.00 4.77 -4.90
C GLU A 59 11.85 4.01 -5.58
N CYS A 60 12.04 2.70 -5.75
CA CYS A 60 11.01 1.85 -6.30
C CYS A 60 9.82 1.75 -5.35
N SER A 61 8.60 1.78 -5.87
CA SER A 61 7.37 1.70 -5.08
C SER A 61 7.23 0.43 -4.25
N VAL A 62 7.94 -0.64 -4.62
CA VAL A 62 7.97 -1.94 -3.91
C VAL A 62 9.39 -2.50 -3.97
N SER A 63 9.77 -3.34 -3.02
CA SER A 63 11.08 -4.00 -2.96
C SER A 63 11.16 -5.32 -3.75
N CYS A 64 10.02 -5.90 -4.13
CA CYS A 64 9.89 -7.13 -4.91
C CYS A 64 8.51 -7.19 -5.59
N GLY A 65 8.33 -8.12 -6.53
CA GLY A 65 7.05 -8.39 -7.20
C GLY A 65 6.73 -7.45 -8.37
N GLY A 66 7.64 -6.54 -8.70
CA GLY A 66 7.48 -5.54 -9.75
C GLY A 66 6.75 -4.30 -9.27
N GLY A 67 7.43 -3.16 -9.29
CA GLY A 67 6.83 -1.85 -9.08
C GLY A 67 7.32 -0.83 -10.09
N TRP A 68 7.11 0.44 -9.72
CA TRP A 68 7.46 1.58 -10.54
C TRP A 68 8.37 2.51 -9.77
N ARG A 69 9.35 3.06 -10.46
CA ARG A 69 10.10 4.22 -10.01
C ARG A 69 9.85 5.37 -10.97
N ARG A 70 9.91 6.59 -10.45
CA ARG A 70 9.71 7.80 -11.23
C ARG A 70 10.92 8.71 -11.10
N ARG A 71 11.14 9.57 -12.08
CA ARG A 71 12.14 10.63 -12.01
C ARG A 71 11.54 11.95 -12.42
N LEU A 72 12.11 13.04 -11.92
CA LEU A 72 11.71 14.37 -12.35
C LEU A 72 12.34 14.67 -13.72
N ILE A 73 11.52 15.16 -14.65
CA ILE A 73 11.93 15.59 -15.99
C ILE A 73 11.48 17.03 -16.19
N THR A 74 12.42 17.90 -16.54
CA THR A 74 12.17 19.33 -16.76
C THR A 74 12.75 19.77 -18.09
N CYS A 75 12.08 20.68 -18.79
CA CYS A 75 12.65 21.34 -19.96
C CYS A 75 13.53 22.51 -19.52
N SER A 76 14.73 22.65 -20.10
CA SER A 76 15.63 23.78 -19.84
C SER A 76 15.08 25.13 -20.31
N THR A 77 14.17 25.11 -21.28
CA THR A 77 13.46 26.29 -21.80
C THR A 77 11.93 26.06 -21.75
N ARG A 78 11.14 26.92 -22.41
CA ARG A 78 9.69 26.73 -22.51
C ARG A 78 9.27 25.67 -23.51
N PHE A 79 10.15 25.32 -24.46
CA PHE A 79 9.83 24.43 -25.57
C PHE A 79 10.97 23.42 -25.74
N CYS A 80 10.67 22.15 -25.52
CA CYS A 80 11.56 21.03 -25.83
C CYS A 80 10.91 20.16 -26.90
N ASN A 81 11.70 19.36 -27.61
CA ASN A 81 11.17 18.36 -28.54
C ASN A 81 10.46 17.24 -27.77
N GLU A 82 9.14 17.16 -27.86
CA GLU A 82 8.36 16.15 -27.13
C GLU A 82 8.67 14.72 -27.60
N GLY A 83 9.11 14.52 -28.85
CA GLY A 83 9.51 13.21 -29.37
C GLY A 83 10.81 12.67 -28.76
N GLU A 84 11.62 13.54 -28.16
CA GLU A 84 12.86 13.19 -27.45
C GLU A 84 12.69 13.19 -25.93
N LYS A 85 11.47 13.40 -25.44
CA LYS A 85 11.19 13.43 -24.01
C LYS A 85 11.49 12.07 -23.39
N PRO A 86 12.41 11.98 -22.42
CA PRO A 86 12.73 10.71 -21.78
C PRO A 86 11.53 10.16 -21.01
N GLU A 87 11.55 8.85 -20.76
CA GLU A 87 10.51 8.22 -19.94
C GLU A 87 10.57 8.70 -18.48
N GLN A 88 9.41 9.07 -17.95
CA GLN A 88 9.26 9.54 -16.57
C GLN A 88 9.13 8.38 -15.57
N PHE A 89 8.68 7.22 -16.02
CA PHE A 89 8.41 6.04 -15.21
C PHE A 89 9.17 4.83 -15.76
N GLU A 90 9.63 3.98 -14.87
CA GLU A 90 10.31 2.73 -15.23
C GLU A 90 9.90 1.60 -14.30
N ARG A 91 9.82 0.38 -14.83
CA ARG A 91 9.57 -0.82 -14.04
C ARG A 91 10.83 -1.20 -13.25
N CYS A 92 10.67 -1.48 -11.97
CA CYS A 92 11.75 -1.87 -11.06
C CYS A 92 11.37 -3.05 -10.17
N ASN A 93 12.37 -3.68 -9.56
CA ASN A 93 12.21 -4.77 -8.60
C ASN A 93 11.32 -5.93 -9.09
N GLN A 94 11.58 -6.39 -10.31
CA GLN A 94 10.80 -7.44 -11.00
C GLN A 94 11.03 -8.86 -10.44
N GLN A 95 11.99 -9.04 -9.53
CA GLN A 95 12.18 -10.29 -8.82
C GLN A 95 10.92 -10.72 -8.06
N GLU A 96 10.61 -12.02 -8.03
CA GLU A 96 9.47 -12.53 -7.27
C GLU A 96 9.69 -12.31 -5.77
N CYS A 97 8.63 -11.92 -5.06
CA CYS A 97 8.68 -11.81 -3.61
C CYS A 97 8.82 -13.19 -2.97
N VAL A 98 9.60 -13.26 -1.88
CA VAL A 98 9.62 -14.46 -1.04
C VAL A 98 8.21 -14.67 -0.49
N LYS A 99 7.51 -15.68 -1.01
CA LYS A 99 6.19 -16.07 -0.52
C LYS A 99 6.35 -16.72 0.84
N VAL A 100 6.14 -15.93 1.87
CA VAL A 100 6.09 -16.42 3.25
C VAL A 100 4.72 -17.04 3.47
N SER A 101 4.68 -18.36 3.68
CA SER A 101 3.45 -19.01 4.13
C SER A 101 3.30 -18.96 5.65
N LYS A 102 4.41 -18.73 6.37
CA LYS A 102 4.46 -18.84 7.83
C LYS A 102 4.27 -17.47 8.47
N VAL A 103 3.07 -17.26 9.02
CA VAL A 103 2.64 -15.96 9.56
C VAL A 103 2.16 -16.10 11.00
N TRP A 104 2.23 -15.00 11.75
CA TRP A 104 1.70 -14.96 13.11
C TRP A 104 0.18 -14.93 13.09
N GLN A 105 -0.43 -15.92 13.71
CA GLN A 105 -1.85 -15.97 14.00
C GLN A 105 -2.10 -15.70 15.48
N MET A 106 -3.29 -15.22 15.79
CA MET A 106 -3.64 -14.81 17.15
C MET A 106 -5.11 -15.06 17.46
N SER A 107 -5.38 -15.46 18.71
CA SER A 107 -6.75 -15.51 19.20
C SER A 107 -7.29 -14.11 19.47
N PRO A 108 -8.62 -13.98 19.64
CA PRO A 108 -9.19 -12.83 20.31
C PRO A 108 -8.56 -12.63 21.70
N TRP A 109 -8.58 -11.37 22.17
CA TRP A 109 -8.20 -11.05 23.54
C TRP A 109 -9.22 -11.59 24.53
N SER A 110 -8.74 -12.09 25.68
CA SER A 110 -9.59 -12.40 26.83
C SER A 110 -10.33 -11.16 27.32
N HIS A 111 -11.41 -11.34 28.07
CA HIS A 111 -12.02 -10.23 28.80
C HIS A 111 -11.02 -9.58 29.78
N CYS A 112 -11.21 -8.29 30.03
CA CYS A 112 -10.43 -7.60 31.06
C CYS A 112 -10.98 -8.03 32.44
N PRO A 113 -10.13 -8.45 33.38
CA PRO A 113 -10.57 -8.96 34.68
C PRO A 113 -11.08 -7.86 35.62
N VAL A 114 -10.79 -6.60 35.32
CA VAL A 114 -11.16 -5.43 36.14
C VAL A 114 -11.88 -4.42 35.27
N THR A 115 -12.68 -3.55 35.87
CA THR A 115 -13.33 -2.42 35.19
C THR A 115 -12.62 -1.09 35.43
N CYS A 116 -11.72 -1.04 36.42
CA CYS A 116 -10.88 0.10 36.79
C CYS A 116 -9.56 -0.41 37.40
N GLY A 117 -8.60 0.48 37.64
CA GLY A 117 -7.34 0.22 38.33
C GLY A 117 -6.25 -0.43 37.48
N GLY A 118 -6.54 -0.73 36.20
CA GLY A 118 -5.61 -1.43 35.33
C GLY A 118 -5.65 -2.95 35.55
N GLY A 119 -5.92 -3.68 34.47
CA GLY A 119 -5.85 -5.13 34.42
C GLY A 119 -5.08 -5.60 33.20
N VAL A 120 -5.06 -6.91 33.00
CA VAL A 120 -4.33 -7.54 31.91
C VAL A 120 -5.25 -8.47 31.12
N GLN A 121 -5.30 -8.27 29.81
CA GLN A 121 -5.90 -9.20 28.85
C GLN A 121 -4.82 -10.09 28.25
N LYS A 122 -5.19 -11.33 27.95
CA LYS A 122 -4.30 -12.34 27.37
C LYS A 122 -4.88 -12.84 26.05
N ARG A 123 -4.00 -13.26 25.13
CA ARG A 123 -4.37 -13.99 23.91
C ARG A 123 -3.30 -15.03 23.60
N THR A 124 -3.64 -16.04 22.81
CA THR A 124 -2.64 -16.95 22.26
C THR A 124 -2.09 -16.37 20.97
N VAL A 125 -0.78 -16.54 20.75
CA VAL A 125 -0.06 -16.12 19.53
C VAL A 125 0.79 -17.29 19.09
N TRP A 126 0.62 -17.74 17.86
CA TRP A 126 1.33 -18.88 17.28
C TRP A 126 1.73 -18.60 15.84
N CYS A 127 2.78 -19.26 15.38
CA CYS A 127 3.13 -19.26 13.97
C CYS A 127 2.32 -20.33 13.24
N GLU A 128 1.74 -20.00 12.09
CA GLU A 128 0.97 -20.92 11.26
C GLU A 128 1.43 -20.84 9.82
N ASP A 129 1.63 -21.99 9.18
CA ASP A 129 1.83 -22.08 7.73
C ASP A 129 0.46 -22.03 7.04
N GLU A 130 0.13 -20.90 6.41
CA GLU A 130 -1.15 -20.67 5.70
C GLU A 130 -1.39 -21.60 4.52
N LYS A 131 -0.35 -22.23 3.94
CA LYS A 131 -0.54 -23.17 2.82
C LYS A 131 -1.15 -24.49 3.28
N ILE A 132 -0.71 -24.98 4.44
CA ILE A 132 -1.18 -26.25 5.02
C ILE A 132 -2.13 -26.05 6.20
N ARG A 133 -2.29 -24.81 6.68
CA ARG A 133 -3.04 -24.42 7.89
C ARG A 133 -2.61 -25.18 9.15
N GLU A 134 -1.30 -25.31 9.33
CA GLU A 134 -0.73 -26.00 10.48
C GLU A 134 0.14 -25.07 11.32
N ARG A 135 0.11 -25.28 12.64
CA ARG A 135 0.96 -24.55 13.58
C ARG A 135 2.39 -25.04 13.47
N VAL A 136 3.32 -24.11 13.27
CA VAL A 136 4.76 -24.38 13.12
C VAL A 136 5.56 -23.70 14.24
N GLN A 137 6.87 -23.89 14.27
CA GLN A 137 7.72 -23.30 15.30
C GLN A 137 7.80 -21.77 15.13
N ASP A 138 7.88 -21.05 16.26
CA ASP A 138 8.00 -19.59 16.29
C ASP A 138 9.18 -19.07 15.44
N THR A 139 10.29 -19.81 15.40
CA THR A 139 11.50 -19.48 14.62
C THR A 139 11.29 -19.49 13.12
N GLU A 140 10.20 -20.08 12.63
CA GLU A 140 9.91 -20.18 11.21
C GLU A 140 9.05 -19.02 10.68
N CYS A 141 8.47 -18.21 11.58
CA CYS A 141 7.77 -16.99 11.22
C CYS A 141 8.79 -15.89 10.87
N LEU A 142 8.68 -15.31 9.67
CA LEU A 142 9.67 -14.33 9.20
C LEU A 142 9.56 -12.96 9.86
N LEU A 143 8.41 -12.62 10.46
CA LEU A 143 8.29 -11.34 11.16
C LEU A 143 9.19 -11.36 12.40
N PRO A 144 10.14 -10.40 12.51
CA PRO A 144 11.20 -10.47 13.51
C PRO A 144 10.69 -10.40 14.95
N GLU A 145 9.52 -9.79 15.17
CA GLU A 145 8.94 -9.66 16.50
C GLU A 145 7.64 -10.45 16.61
N LYS A 146 7.63 -11.44 17.51
CA LYS A 146 6.42 -12.16 17.90
C LYS A 146 5.44 -11.17 18.53
N PRO A 147 4.20 -11.05 18.03
CA PRO A 147 3.21 -10.16 18.63
C PRO A 147 2.99 -10.46 20.11
N SER A 148 2.79 -9.42 20.91
CA SER A 148 2.54 -9.61 22.35
C SER A 148 1.29 -10.47 22.58
N SER A 149 1.42 -11.42 23.52
CA SER A 149 0.33 -12.24 24.05
C SER A 149 -0.42 -11.56 25.20
N ILE A 150 0.02 -10.37 25.62
CA ILE A 150 -0.46 -9.65 26.80
C ILE A 150 -0.67 -8.18 26.46
N ARG A 151 -1.77 -7.58 26.93
CA ARG A 151 -1.95 -6.12 26.93
C ARG A 151 -2.64 -5.64 28.20
N GLU A 152 -2.36 -4.41 28.58
CA GLU A 152 -3.06 -3.73 29.66
C GLU A 152 -4.46 -3.31 29.21
N CYS A 153 -5.40 -3.27 30.16
CA CYS A 153 -6.79 -2.87 29.95
C CYS A 153 -7.30 -2.05 31.14
N ASN A 154 -8.32 -1.23 30.93
CA ASN A 154 -9.06 -0.52 31.99
C ASN A 154 -8.18 0.23 33.01
N LYS A 155 -7.22 1.01 32.50
CA LYS A 155 -6.27 1.82 33.30
C LYS A 155 -6.91 3.03 34.03
N VAL A 156 -8.23 3.18 33.96
CA VAL A 156 -8.94 4.27 34.64
C VAL A 156 -8.91 4.01 36.15
N GLU A 157 -8.54 4.99 36.95
CA GLU A 157 -8.46 4.85 38.41
C GLU A 157 -9.82 4.45 39.02
N CYS A 158 -9.79 3.56 40.02
CA CYS A 158 -11.00 3.15 40.70
C CYS A 158 -11.51 4.27 41.60
N GLN A 159 -12.77 4.65 41.42
CA GLN A 159 -13.43 5.57 42.35
C GLN A 159 -13.60 4.88 43.71
N THR A 160 -12.84 5.32 44.70
CA THR A 160 -13.09 4.94 46.09
C THR A 160 -14.16 5.88 46.62
N ILE A 161 -15.40 5.41 46.73
CA ILE A 161 -16.38 6.12 47.55
C ILE A 161 -15.83 6.04 48.97
N PRO A 162 -15.52 7.15 49.65
CA PRO A 162 -15.17 7.12 51.05
C PRO A 162 -16.43 6.67 51.78
N ILE A 163 -16.52 5.37 52.05
CA ILE A 163 -17.54 4.85 52.95
C ILE A 163 -17.14 5.38 54.32
N LYS A 164 -17.59 6.59 54.66
CA LYS A 164 -17.73 7.04 56.04
C LYS A 164 -18.83 6.18 56.69
N ASN A 165 -18.62 4.87 56.77
CA ASN A 165 -19.42 4.01 57.62
C ASN A 165 -18.86 4.20 59.01
N GLU A 166 -19.34 5.24 59.69
CA GLU A 166 -19.13 5.45 61.12
C GLU A 166 -19.71 4.31 61.98
N TYR A 167 -20.24 3.24 61.38
CA TYR A 167 -20.82 2.11 62.08
C TYR A 167 -19.94 0.86 62.21
N TYR A 168 -18.93 0.64 61.35
CA TYR A 168 -18.22 -0.64 61.33
C TYR A 168 -16.71 -0.47 61.18
N HIS A 169 -15.95 -0.94 62.18
CA HIS A 169 -14.50 -1.03 62.14
C HIS A 169 -14.07 -2.51 62.13
N TRP A 170 -12.94 -2.80 61.48
CA TRP A 170 -12.39 -4.14 61.39
C TRP A 170 -11.69 -4.55 62.70
N TYR A 171 -12.04 -5.70 63.23
CA TYR A 171 -11.30 -6.36 64.30
C TYR A 171 -10.45 -7.49 63.71
N ALA A 172 -9.13 -7.39 63.82
CA ALA A 172 -8.22 -8.45 63.45
C ALA A 172 -8.12 -9.46 64.61
N GLY A 173 -8.80 -10.59 64.45
CA GLY A 173 -8.65 -11.73 65.36
C GLY A 173 -7.22 -12.27 65.38
N LYS A 174 -6.85 -12.95 66.45
CA LYS A 174 -5.51 -13.55 66.61
C LYS A 174 -5.24 -14.52 65.46
N TRP A 175 -4.02 -14.48 64.93
CA TRP A 175 -3.54 -15.45 63.94
C TRP A 175 -3.73 -16.88 64.46
N SER A 176 -4.27 -17.75 63.61
CA SER A 176 -4.28 -19.17 63.89
C SER A 176 -2.83 -19.70 63.93
N PRO A 177 -2.53 -20.64 64.84
CA PRO A 177 -1.17 -21.16 64.95
C PRO A 177 -0.73 -21.84 63.66
N VAL A 178 0.54 -21.63 63.30
CA VAL A 178 1.16 -22.15 62.08
C VAL A 178 0.99 -23.66 62.01
N ARG A 179 0.26 -24.15 60.99
CA ARG A 179 0.16 -25.58 60.71
C ARG A 179 1.33 -26.01 59.84
N THR A 180 2.31 -26.69 60.43
CA THR A 180 3.32 -27.42 59.66
C THR A 180 2.71 -28.69 59.07
N SER A 181 2.61 -28.78 57.75
CA SER A 181 2.25 -30.03 57.08
C SER A 181 3.47 -30.95 57.03
N ARG A 182 3.55 -31.92 57.94
CA ARG A 182 4.51 -33.02 57.79
C ARG A 182 4.01 -33.95 56.68
N ARG A 183 4.59 -33.84 55.48
CA ARG A 183 4.46 -34.85 54.42
C ARG A 183 4.97 -36.20 54.96
N ARG A 184 4.06 -37.13 55.25
CA ARG A 184 4.42 -38.53 55.55
C ARG A 184 4.91 -39.19 54.26
N TYR A 185 6.23 -39.39 54.16
CA TYR A 185 6.80 -40.30 53.16
C TYR A 185 6.48 -41.74 53.57
N HIS A 186 5.65 -42.43 52.78
CA HIS A 186 5.45 -43.86 52.91
C HIS A 186 6.70 -44.59 52.40
N LYS A 187 7.44 -45.25 53.30
CA LYS A 187 8.51 -46.18 52.94
C LYS A 187 7.88 -47.43 52.32
N ILE A 188 8.14 -47.64 51.04
CA ILE A 188 7.83 -48.87 50.31
C ILE A 188 8.73 -49.97 50.90
N ARG A 189 8.13 -50.98 51.56
CA ARG A 189 8.82 -52.17 52.06
C ARG A 189 9.12 -53.08 50.86
N GLY A 190 10.41 -53.29 50.60
CA GLY A 190 10.88 -54.32 49.68
C GLY A 190 10.52 -55.71 50.19
N LYS A 191 10.06 -56.54 49.25
CA LYS A 191 10.19 -57.99 49.26
C LYS A 191 10.75 -58.38 47.91
#